data_AF-A0A453KJN7-F1
#
_entry.id   AF-A0A453KJN7-F1
#
_cell.length_a   1.000
_cell.length_b   1.000
_cell.length_c   1.000
_cell.angle_alpha   90.00
_cell.angle_beta   90.00
_cell.angle_gamma   90.00
#
_symmetry.space_group_name_H-M   'P 1'
#
loop_
_entity.id
_entity.type
_entity.pdbx_description
1 polymer ?
#
loop_
_entity_poly.entity_id
_entity_poly.type
_entity_poly.pdbx_seq_one_letter_code
_entity_poly.pdbx_strand_id
1 'polypeptide(L)'
;MKQSFIASDEEIEDMVSDGSSESDGNSESDEEEDDLFDFTCAICDNGGDLLGCDGPCMRSFHAKIGTGEDSYCDTLGFTEAEVEAMKTFLCKNCEYKQHQCFICGVLEPSDGPTAKVFLCNNATCGYFYHPKCVARKLHPNNKIEALEKENKIIGGSSFTCPIHWCFHCKGLEDRSQEQLQFAVCRRCPKSYHRKCLPREIPFEDSNEDIVTRAWDLSKRILIYCLYVVTSSLIFVKCCLHCSYTELS
;
A
#
# COMPACT_ATOMS: atom_id res chain seq x y z
N MET A 1 -36.17 53.87 -0.55
CA MET A 1 -37.29 54.42 0.25
C MET A 1 -38.18 53.28 0.69
N LYS A 2 -38.40 53.21 2.02
CA LYS A 2 -39.48 52.57 2.79
C LYS A 2 -39.76 51.06 2.65
N GLN A 3 -39.55 50.43 3.81
CA GLN A 3 -39.97 49.11 4.28
C GLN A 3 -41.47 48.86 4.11
N SER A 4 -41.84 47.58 4.08
CA SER A 4 -43.08 47.09 4.68
C SER A 4 -42.80 45.86 5.52
N PHE A 5 -43.04 46.03 6.82
CA PHE A 5 -43.03 45.01 7.86
C PHE A 5 -44.51 44.76 8.19
N ILE A 6 -45.00 43.52 8.12
CA ILE A 6 -46.11 43.01 8.95
C ILE A 6 -45.86 41.51 9.14
N ALA A 7 -45.74 41.11 10.41
CA ALA A 7 -45.70 39.74 10.90
C ALA A 7 -47.12 39.30 11.30
N SER A 8 -47.38 38.00 11.24
CA SER A 8 -48.43 37.34 12.01
C SER A 8 -47.98 35.91 12.29
N ASP A 9 -47.93 35.61 13.59
CA ASP A 9 -47.49 34.39 14.25
C ASP A 9 -48.47 33.22 14.06
N GLU A 10 -47.95 32.00 14.02
CA GLU A 10 -48.65 30.83 14.56
C GLU A 10 -47.61 29.85 15.13
N GLU A 11 -47.83 29.51 16.40
CA GLU A 11 -46.98 28.71 17.29
C GLU A 11 -47.08 27.22 16.97
N ILE A 12 -45.93 26.52 16.97
CA ILE A 12 -45.88 25.06 17.18
C ILE A 12 -44.76 24.77 18.17
N GLU A 13 -45.18 24.39 19.38
CA GLU A 13 -44.39 23.70 20.39
C GLU A 13 -44.13 22.26 19.90
N ASP A 14 -42.92 21.72 20.10
CA ASP A 14 -42.75 20.43 20.76
C ASP A 14 -41.29 19.95 20.90
N MET A 15 -40.96 19.67 22.16
CA MET A 15 -40.18 18.55 22.69
C MET A 15 -38.66 18.47 22.42
N VAL A 16 -37.92 18.97 23.42
CA VAL A 16 -36.56 18.53 23.75
C VAL A 16 -36.61 17.12 24.36
N SER A 17 -35.86 16.18 23.80
CA SER A 17 -35.57 14.88 24.43
C SER A 17 -34.13 14.87 24.91
N ASP A 18 -33.96 15.05 26.22
CA ASP A 18 -32.73 14.78 26.96
C ASP A 18 -32.62 13.26 27.16
N GLY A 19 -31.73 12.65 26.37
CA GLY A 19 -31.34 11.26 26.48
C GLY A 19 -29.90 11.16 26.92
N SER A 20 -29.65 11.45 28.20
CA SER A 20 -28.42 11.09 28.89
C SER A 20 -28.21 9.56 28.79
N SER A 21 -27.21 9.14 28.03
CA SER A 21 -26.70 7.76 28.06
C SER A 21 -25.20 7.82 28.31
N GLU A 22 -24.84 7.69 29.58
CA GLU A 22 -23.51 7.27 30.01
C GLU A 22 -23.29 5.87 29.42
N SER A 23 -22.37 5.77 28.46
CA SER A 23 -21.82 4.51 27.98
C SER A 23 -20.32 4.54 28.27
N ASP A 24 -19.98 4.10 29.49
CA ASP A 24 -18.68 3.51 29.79
C ASP A 24 -18.48 2.28 28.91
N GLY A 25 -17.99 2.53 27.70
CA GLY A 25 -17.53 1.52 26.76
C GLY A 25 -16.02 1.55 26.73
N ASN A 26 -15.38 0.99 27.76
CA ASN A 26 -13.99 0.57 27.69
C ASN A 26 -13.88 -0.57 26.65
N SER A 27 -13.85 -0.19 25.38
CA SER A 27 -13.42 -1.04 24.29
C SER A 27 -11.93 -0.82 24.16
N GLU A 28 -11.14 -1.57 24.93
CA GLU A 28 -9.80 -1.95 24.51
C GLU A 28 -9.99 -2.75 23.21
N SER A 29 -10.07 -2.04 22.08
CA SER A 29 -10.06 -2.64 20.76
C SER A 29 -8.60 -2.91 20.41
N ASP A 30 -8.06 -3.97 21.00
CA ASP A 30 -6.72 -4.51 20.73
C ASP A 30 -6.63 -5.20 19.34
N GLU A 31 -7.43 -4.79 18.34
CA GLU A 31 -7.56 -5.51 17.06
C GLU A 31 -7.37 -4.65 15.78
N GLU A 32 -6.66 -3.51 15.82
CA GLU A 32 -6.46 -2.70 14.60
C GLU A 32 -5.03 -2.17 14.33
N GLU A 33 -4.02 -2.51 15.14
CA GLU A 33 -2.64 -2.08 14.86
C GLU A 33 -1.96 -2.86 13.71
N ASP A 34 -2.38 -4.11 13.48
CA ASP A 34 -1.75 -5.03 12.53
C ASP A 34 -2.05 -4.72 11.04
N ASP A 35 -2.91 -3.74 10.75
CA ASP A 35 -3.36 -3.41 9.39
C ASP A 35 -2.60 -2.24 8.74
N LEU A 36 -1.65 -1.65 9.46
CA LEU A 36 -0.96 -0.44 9.02
C LEU A 36 0.20 -0.74 8.06
N PHE A 37 0.91 -1.86 8.23
CA PHE A 37 2.15 -2.16 7.51
C PHE A 37 1.99 -3.21 6.39
N ASP A 38 2.99 -3.28 5.52
CA ASP A 38 3.05 -4.30 4.48
C ASP A 38 3.15 -5.70 5.09
N PHE A 39 2.28 -6.63 4.69
CA PHE A 39 2.31 -8.03 5.14
C PHE A 39 3.44 -8.86 4.50
N THR A 40 4.27 -8.23 3.66
CA THR A 40 5.39 -8.88 2.98
C THR A 40 6.70 -8.17 3.26
N CYS A 41 7.77 -8.97 3.38
CA CYS A 41 9.13 -8.46 3.47
C CYS A 41 9.48 -7.71 2.19
N ALA A 42 9.97 -6.49 2.32
CA ALA A 42 10.33 -5.69 1.16
C ALA A 42 11.69 -6.05 0.54
N ILE A 43 12.34 -7.14 0.99
CA ILE A 43 13.57 -7.71 0.40
C ILE A 43 13.20 -8.93 -0.46
N CYS A 44 12.47 -9.90 0.11
CA CYS A 44 12.16 -11.16 -0.56
C CYS A 44 10.70 -11.30 -1.06
N ASP A 45 9.80 -10.39 -0.65
CA ASP A 45 8.35 -10.43 -0.90
C ASP A 45 7.61 -11.64 -0.29
N ASN A 46 8.20 -12.31 0.71
CA ASN A 46 7.54 -13.33 1.53
C ASN A 46 7.02 -12.74 2.85
N GLY A 47 5.98 -13.36 3.41
CA GLY A 47 5.44 -13.02 4.74
C GLY A 47 6.24 -13.65 5.90
N GLY A 48 5.60 -13.76 7.06
CA GLY A 48 6.18 -14.34 8.28
C GLY A 48 6.37 -13.30 9.38
N ASP A 49 7.39 -13.50 10.21
CA ASP A 49 7.75 -12.57 11.29
C ASP A 49 8.47 -11.33 10.72
N LEU A 50 7.75 -10.21 10.69
CA LEU A 50 8.16 -8.97 10.03
C LEU A 50 8.18 -7.79 10.99
N LEU A 51 9.22 -6.97 10.87
CA LEU A 51 9.36 -5.68 11.53
C LEU A 51 8.98 -4.55 10.57
N GLY A 52 7.98 -3.75 10.94
CA GLY A 52 7.54 -2.57 10.21
C GLY A 52 8.47 -1.37 10.41
N CYS A 53 8.73 -0.62 9.34
CA CYS A 53 9.48 0.65 9.42
C CYS A 53 8.55 1.82 9.75
N ASP A 54 8.83 2.54 10.84
CA ASP A 54 8.07 3.70 11.32
C ASP A 54 8.16 4.95 10.42
N GLY A 55 9.03 4.89 9.40
CA GLY A 55 9.13 5.90 8.38
C GLY A 55 7.98 5.86 7.37
N PRO A 56 7.88 6.87 6.49
CA PRO A 56 6.78 7.03 5.54
C PRO A 56 6.71 5.94 4.44
N CYS A 57 7.64 4.99 4.41
CA CYS A 57 7.68 3.96 3.36
C CYS A 57 6.69 2.81 3.59
N MET A 58 6.18 2.64 4.82
CA MET A 58 5.25 1.57 5.21
C MET A 58 5.75 0.14 4.90
N ARG A 59 7.08 -0.03 4.71
CA ARG A 59 7.69 -1.31 4.36
C ARG A 59 7.96 -2.13 5.61
N SER A 60 7.88 -3.45 5.47
CA SER A 60 8.21 -4.42 6.51
C SER A 60 9.37 -5.30 6.09
N PHE A 61 10.08 -5.90 7.05
CA PHE A 61 11.31 -6.65 6.79
C PHE A 61 11.42 -7.85 7.73
N HIS A 62 11.98 -8.97 7.26
CA HIS A 62 12.52 -9.98 8.17
C HIS A 62 13.67 -9.35 8.95
N ALA A 63 13.47 -9.09 10.24
CA ALA A 63 14.45 -8.37 11.04
C ALA A 63 15.60 -9.26 11.52
N LYS A 64 15.26 -10.48 11.94
CA LYS A 64 16.15 -11.35 12.69
C LYS A 64 16.94 -12.30 11.81
N ILE A 65 18.15 -12.66 12.25
CA ILE A 65 18.90 -13.76 11.63
C ILE A 65 18.09 -15.06 11.78
N GLY A 66 17.93 -15.80 10.68
CA GLY A 66 17.19 -17.06 10.66
C GLY A 66 15.67 -16.92 10.44
N THR A 67 15.13 -15.70 10.33
CA THR A 67 13.76 -15.55 9.80
C THR A 67 13.78 -15.45 8.27
N GLY A 68 12.73 -15.94 7.62
CA GLY A 68 12.64 -15.94 6.16
C GLY A 68 13.61 -16.91 5.46
N GLU A 69 14.11 -17.93 6.16
CA GLU A 69 15.01 -18.97 5.62
C GLU A 69 14.44 -19.66 4.38
N ASP A 70 13.14 -19.96 4.37
CA ASP A 70 12.43 -20.57 3.23
C ASP A 70 12.52 -19.73 1.95
N SER A 71 12.75 -18.42 2.11
CA SER A 71 12.88 -17.45 1.04
C SER A 71 14.32 -16.96 0.80
N TYR A 72 15.31 -17.52 1.51
CA TYR A 72 16.71 -17.08 1.47
C TYR A 72 16.85 -15.56 1.64
N CYS A 73 16.05 -14.98 2.56
CA CYS A 73 16.05 -13.55 2.80
C CYS A 73 17.38 -13.11 3.44
N ASP A 74 17.95 -11.99 2.96
CA ASP A 74 19.18 -11.41 3.55
C ASP A 74 18.93 -10.84 4.98
N THR A 75 17.66 -10.65 5.34
CA THR A 75 17.17 -10.04 6.59
C THR A 75 17.82 -8.69 6.93
N LEU A 76 17.48 -8.10 8.08
CA LEU A 76 18.17 -6.92 8.61
C LEU A 76 19.39 -7.30 9.49
N GLY A 77 19.50 -8.58 9.87
CA GLY A 77 20.61 -9.11 10.66
C GLY A 77 20.57 -8.78 12.16
N PHE A 78 19.41 -8.39 12.69
CA PHE A 78 19.26 -8.15 14.13
C PHE A 78 19.16 -9.47 14.90
N THR A 79 19.46 -9.41 16.19
CA THR A 79 19.15 -10.46 17.17
C THR A 79 17.74 -10.26 17.74
N GLU A 80 17.15 -11.31 18.33
CA GLU A 80 15.85 -11.21 19.02
C GLU A 80 15.86 -10.10 20.07
N ALA A 81 16.88 -10.08 20.94
CA ALA A 81 17.00 -9.09 22.01
C ALA A 81 17.14 -7.65 21.49
N GLU A 82 17.77 -7.44 20.32
CA GLU A 82 17.83 -6.12 19.69
C GLU A 82 16.47 -5.68 19.19
N VAL A 83 15.68 -6.57 18.60
CA VAL A 83 14.31 -6.27 18.13
C VAL A 83 13.39 -6.00 19.32
N GLU A 84 13.42 -6.81 20.37
CA GLU A 84 12.62 -6.61 21.59
C GLU A 84 12.96 -5.30 22.33
N ALA A 85 14.23 -4.89 22.30
CA ALA A 85 14.66 -3.63 22.90
C ALA A 85 14.36 -2.40 22.01
N MET A 86 14.02 -2.61 20.74
CA MET A 86 13.82 -1.54 19.77
C MET A 86 12.45 -0.89 19.98
N LYS A 87 12.46 0.41 20.29
CA LYS A 87 11.21 1.19 20.43
C LYS A 87 10.70 1.72 19.10
N THR A 88 11.61 2.03 18.19
CA THR A 88 11.31 2.53 16.85
C THR A 88 12.34 2.00 15.86
N PHE A 89 11.88 1.68 14.67
CA PHE A 89 12.69 1.19 13.56
C PHE A 89 12.52 2.07 12.33
N LEU A 90 13.63 2.58 11.78
CA LEU A 90 13.67 3.18 10.45
C LEU A 90 14.55 2.34 9.54
N CYS A 91 14.04 1.96 8.37
CA CYS A 91 14.89 1.36 7.34
C CYS A 91 15.87 2.40 6.80
N LYS A 92 17.02 1.95 6.26
CA LYS A 92 18.08 2.82 5.71
C LYS A 92 17.55 3.87 4.72
N ASN A 93 16.56 3.52 3.90
CA ASN A 93 15.94 4.46 2.96
C ASN A 93 15.24 5.63 3.69
N CYS A 94 14.53 5.35 4.78
CA CYS A 94 13.91 6.37 5.61
C CYS A 94 14.95 7.16 6.42
N GLU A 95 15.99 6.51 6.96
CA GLU A 95 17.10 7.18 7.66
C GLU A 95 17.81 8.19 6.76
N TYR A 96 18.14 7.78 5.53
CA TYR A 96 18.82 8.64 4.55
C TYR A 96 17.87 9.53 3.75
N LYS A 97 16.56 9.38 3.94
CA LYS A 97 15.52 10.09 3.18
C LYS A 97 15.70 9.96 1.67
N GLN A 98 15.95 8.73 1.22
CA GLN A 98 16.11 8.35 -0.18
C GLN A 98 15.16 7.19 -0.50
N HIS A 99 14.30 7.37 -1.50
CA HIS A 99 13.28 6.39 -1.83
C HIS A 99 13.26 6.10 -3.32
N GLN A 100 12.90 4.87 -3.69
CA GLN A 100 12.77 4.51 -5.09
C GLN A 100 11.45 5.02 -5.66
N CYS A 101 11.49 5.56 -6.87
CA CYS A 101 10.27 5.78 -7.62
C CYS A 101 9.64 4.43 -7.99
N PHE A 102 8.41 4.17 -7.54
CA PHE A 102 7.73 2.88 -7.76
C PHE A 102 7.40 2.55 -9.22
N ILE A 103 7.58 3.51 -10.14
CA ILE A 103 7.41 3.29 -11.59
C ILE A 103 8.71 2.88 -12.27
N CYS A 104 9.84 3.54 -11.95
CA CYS A 104 11.11 3.33 -12.66
C CYS A 104 12.20 2.66 -11.81
N GLY A 105 12.00 2.49 -10.51
CA GLY A 105 12.95 1.85 -9.59
C GLY A 105 14.15 2.71 -9.18
N VAL A 106 14.33 3.90 -9.75
CA VAL A 106 15.48 4.76 -9.46
C VAL A 106 15.37 5.33 -8.03
N LEU A 107 16.43 5.18 -7.24
CA LEU A 107 16.59 5.68 -5.87
C LEU A 107 17.10 7.13 -5.88
N GLU A 108 16.34 8.05 -5.32
CA GLU A 108 16.68 9.49 -5.30
C GLU A 108 16.24 10.12 -3.97
N PRO A 109 16.73 11.34 -3.64
CA PRO A 109 16.31 12.06 -2.44
C PRO A 109 14.80 12.31 -2.40
N SER A 110 14.20 12.15 -1.24
CA SER A 110 12.75 12.30 -1.02
C SER A 110 12.36 13.43 -0.06
N ASP A 111 13.34 14.18 0.43
CA ASP A 111 13.13 15.26 1.40
C ASP A 111 14.01 16.48 1.09
N GLY A 112 13.58 17.62 1.61
CA GLY A 112 14.27 18.90 1.48
C GLY A 112 14.24 19.49 0.07
N PRO A 113 15.00 20.58 -0.16
CA PRO A 113 15.00 21.31 -1.43
C PRO A 113 15.51 20.51 -2.64
N THR A 114 16.21 19.40 -2.39
CA THR A 114 16.75 18.51 -3.41
C THR A 114 15.87 17.29 -3.68
N ALA A 115 14.66 17.23 -3.10
CA ALA A 115 13.74 16.12 -3.29
C ALA A 115 13.38 15.95 -4.77
N LYS A 116 13.45 14.71 -5.25
CA LYS A 116 13.12 14.34 -6.63
C LYS A 116 12.01 13.30 -6.72
N VAL A 117 11.79 12.55 -5.63
CA VAL A 117 10.64 11.65 -5.48
C VAL A 117 9.76 12.14 -4.35
N PHE A 118 8.45 11.96 -4.50
CA PHE A 118 7.44 12.47 -3.59
C PHE A 118 6.50 11.34 -3.17
N LEU A 119 6.07 11.36 -1.91
CA LEU A 119 5.18 10.36 -1.33
C LEU A 119 3.75 10.53 -1.86
N CYS A 120 3.06 9.41 -2.08
CA CYS A 120 1.62 9.41 -2.30
C CYS A 120 0.87 9.98 -1.08
N ASN A 121 -0.15 10.81 -1.31
CA ASN A 121 -0.92 11.45 -0.23
C ASN A 121 -1.81 10.49 0.56
N ASN A 122 -2.01 9.25 0.09
CA ASN A 122 -2.80 8.28 0.85
C ASN A 122 -1.95 7.73 2.01
N ALA A 123 -2.45 7.88 3.24
CA ALA A 123 -1.72 7.66 4.48
C ALA A 123 -1.05 6.28 4.59
N THR A 124 -1.70 5.24 4.08
CA THR A 124 -1.21 3.85 4.15
C THR A 124 -0.58 3.36 2.85
N CYS A 125 -0.17 4.27 1.95
CA CYS A 125 0.36 3.89 0.64
C CYS A 125 1.85 3.55 0.65
N GLY A 126 2.68 4.36 1.31
CA GLY A 126 4.12 4.15 1.41
C GLY A 126 4.95 4.36 0.13
N TYR A 127 4.33 4.55 -1.03
CA TYR A 127 5.03 4.64 -2.31
C TYR A 127 5.46 6.05 -2.71
N PHE A 128 6.69 6.13 -3.23
CA PHE A 128 7.30 7.35 -3.74
C PHE A 128 7.35 7.37 -5.26
N TYR A 129 7.27 8.57 -5.85
CA TYR A 129 7.24 8.75 -7.30
C TYR A 129 8.00 9.99 -7.75
N HIS A 130 8.69 9.88 -8.89
CA HIS A 130 9.05 11.06 -9.65
C HIS A 130 7.78 11.77 -10.17
N PRO A 131 7.69 13.11 -10.08
CA PRO A 131 6.54 13.88 -10.59
C PRO A 131 6.20 13.53 -12.04
N LYS A 132 7.21 13.51 -12.91
CA LYS A 132 7.08 13.14 -14.32
C LYS A 132 6.53 11.73 -14.54
N CYS A 133 7.02 10.75 -13.75
CA CYS A 133 6.61 9.35 -13.88
C CYS A 133 5.13 9.18 -13.50
N VAL A 134 4.72 9.70 -12.34
CA VAL A 134 3.33 9.55 -11.88
C VAL A 134 2.36 10.35 -12.71
N ALA A 135 2.72 11.57 -13.14
CA ALA A 135 1.87 12.40 -13.96
C ALA A 135 1.58 11.75 -15.34
N ARG A 136 2.61 11.22 -16.00
CA ARG A 136 2.43 10.44 -17.24
C ARG A 136 1.61 9.17 -17.03
N LYS A 137 1.68 8.56 -15.85
CA LYS A 137 0.90 7.36 -15.55
C LYS A 137 -0.58 7.67 -15.29
N LEU A 138 -0.87 8.81 -14.68
CA LEU A 138 -2.23 9.31 -14.44
C LEU A 138 -2.89 9.84 -15.71
N HIS A 139 -2.12 10.51 -16.59
CA HIS A 139 -2.59 11.11 -17.84
C HIS A 139 -1.85 10.53 -19.06
N PRO A 140 -1.98 9.21 -19.36
CA PRO A 140 -1.18 8.55 -20.39
C PRO A 140 -1.41 9.07 -21.81
N ASN A 141 -2.63 9.58 -22.08
CA ASN A 141 -3.05 10.03 -23.40
C ASN A 141 -3.10 11.56 -23.53
N ASN A 142 -2.87 12.31 -22.44
CA ASN A 142 -2.92 13.77 -22.45
C ASN A 142 -1.61 14.35 -21.91
N LYS A 143 -0.71 14.70 -22.84
CA LYS A 143 0.61 15.27 -22.49
C LYS A 143 0.52 16.62 -21.79
N ILE A 144 -0.53 17.41 -22.07
CA ILE A 144 -0.71 18.74 -21.48
C ILE A 144 -1.09 18.56 -20.00
N GLU A 145 -2.12 17.75 -19.72
CA GLU A 145 -2.51 17.45 -18.33
C GLU A 145 -1.39 16.77 -17.54
N ALA A 146 -0.63 15.87 -18.17
CA ALA A 146 0.53 15.26 -17.53
C ALA A 146 1.58 16.31 -17.13
N LEU A 147 1.89 17.27 -18.01
CA LEU A 147 2.85 18.33 -17.71
C LEU A 147 2.33 19.28 -16.61
N GLU A 148 1.05 19.64 -16.65
CA GLU A 148 0.43 20.45 -15.60
C GLU A 148 0.46 19.74 -14.25
N LYS A 149 0.16 18.44 -14.21
CA LYS A 149 0.21 17.63 -12.98
C LYS A 149 1.63 17.50 -12.46
N GLU A 150 2.62 17.29 -13.33
CA GLU A 150 4.04 17.27 -12.98
C GLU A 150 4.46 18.59 -12.31
N ASN A 151 4.15 19.73 -12.93
CA ASN A 151 4.47 21.06 -12.39
C ASN A 151 3.79 21.33 -11.05
N LYS A 152 2.52 20.92 -10.91
CA LYS A 152 1.79 21.04 -9.63
C LYS A 152 2.47 20.27 -8.50
N ILE A 153 2.90 19.03 -8.76
CA ILE A 153 3.60 18.21 -7.76
C ILE A 153 4.95 18.84 -7.40
N ILE A 154 5.73 19.30 -8.39
CA ILE A 154 6.99 20.03 -8.15
C ILE A 154 6.74 21.30 -7.30
N GLY A 155 5.63 21.99 -7.55
CA GLY A 155 5.17 23.14 -6.76
C GLY A 155 4.62 22.79 -5.37
N GLY A 156 4.72 21.55 -4.92
CA GLY A 156 4.30 21.10 -3.59
C GLY A 156 2.86 20.62 -3.48
N SER A 157 2.12 20.50 -4.60
CA SER A 157 0.77 19.94 -4.56
C SER A 157 0.81 18.44 -4.27
N SER A 158 -0.08 17.98 -3.39
CA SER A 158 -0.22 16.56 -3.12
C SER A 158 -0.83 15.79 -4.32
N PHE A 159 -0.63 14.47 -4.32
CA PHE A 159 -1.20 13.60 -5.34
C PHE A 159 -1.50 12.22 -4.78
N THR A 160 -2.51 11.56 -5.34
CA THR A 160 -2.80 10.16 -5.08
C THR A 160 -2.30 9.32 -6.24
N CYS A 161 -1.58 8.24 -5.94
CA CYS A 161 -0.92 7.45 -6.97
C CYS A 161 -1.86 6.41 -7.64
N PRO A 162 -1.53 5.92 -8.84
CA PRO A 162 -2.41 5.06 -9.65
C PRO A 162 -2.80 3.72 -9.02
N ILE A 163 -2.11 3.27 -7.96
CA ILE A 163 -2.39 1.98 -7.30
C ILE A 163 -3.78 1.96 -6.63
N HIS A 164 -4.37 3.13 -6.35
CA HIS A 164 -5.67 3.26 -5.68
C HIS A 164 -6.86 3.14 -6.63
N TRP A 165 -6.64 2.87 -7.92
CA TRP A 165 -7.70 2.64 -8.89
C TRP A 165 -7.45 1.37 -9.69
N CYS A 166 -8.50 0.60 -9.92
CA CYS A 166 -8.44 -0.57 -10.77
C CYS A 166 -7.91 -0.18 -12.16
N PHE A 167 -6.82 -0.81 -12.57
CA PHE A 167 -6.15 -0.55 -13.84
C PHE A 167 -7.06 -0.80 -15.04
N HIS A 168 -7.98 -1.76 -14.93
CA HIS A 168 -8.94 -2.11 -15.97
C HIS A 168 -10.13 -1.14 -16.04
N CYS A 169 -10.94 -1.04 -14.98
CA CYS A 169 -12.21 -0.30 -14.99
C CYS A 169 -12.13 1.13 -14.41
N LYS A 170 -11.00 1.51 -13.81
CA LYS A 170 -10.77 2.81 -13.12
C LYS A 170 -11.61 3.04 -11.86
N GLY A 171 -12.35 2.04 -11.38
CA GLY A 171 -13.08 2.11 -10.12
C GLY A 171 -12.17 2.03 -8.89
N LEU A 172 -12.66 2.57 -7.76
CA LEU A 172 -12.04 2.47 -6.45
C LEU A 172 -12.22 1.07 -5.84
N GLU A 173 -11.42 0.75 -4.83
CA GLU A 173 -11.61 -0.45 -3.99
C GLU A 173 -12.86 -0.32 -3.14
N ASP A 174 -13.59 -1.41 -2.98
CA ASP A 174 -14.59 -1.57 -1.94
C ASP A 174 -14.28 -2.88 -1.21
N ARG A 175 -13.77 -2.76 0.02
CA ARG A 175 -13.34 -3.92 0.82
C ARG A 175 -14.51 -4.77 1.31
N SER A 176 -15.73 -4.23 1.35
CA SER A 176 -16.94 -4.95 1.75
C SER A 176 -17.46 -5.89 0.67
N GLN A 177 -17.00 -5.72 -0.58
CA GLN A 177 -17.42 -6.51 -1.73
C GLN A 177 -16.22 -7.28 -2.27
N GLU A 178 -16.18 -8.60 -2.06
CA GLU A 178 -15.07 -9.47 -2.49
C GLU A 178 -14.63 -9.23 -3.95
N GLN A 179 -15.59 -9.03 -4.85
CA GLN A 179 -15.33 -8.81 -6.27
C GLN A 179 -14.70 -7.44 -6.59
N LEU A 180 -14.79 -6.48 -5.66
CA LEU A 180 -14.24 -5.12 -5.74
C LEU A 180 -13.01 -4.92 -4.82
N GLN A 181 -12.56 -5.95 -4.12
CA GLN A 181 -11.27 -5.94 -3.44
C GLN A 181 -10.13 -5.91 -4.47
N PHE A 182 -9.02 -5.28 -4.11
CA PHE A 182 -7.88 -5.17 -5.02
C PHE A 182 -6.93 -6.37 -4.96
N ALA A 183 -6.52 -6.80 -6.15
CA ALA A 183 -5.29 -7.50 -6.43
C ALA A 183 -4.21 -6.48 -6.83
N VAL A 184 -3.17 -6.35 -6.01
CA VAL A 184 -2.16 -5.28 -6.12
C VAL A 184 -0.82 -5.83 -6.59
N CYS A 185 -0.24 -5.23 -7.63
CA CYS A 185 1.06 -5.64 -8.12
C CYS A 185 2.19 -5.14 -7.22
N ARG A 186 3.11 -6.03 -6.87
CA ARG A 186 4.31 -5.71 -6.06
C ARG A 186 5.42 -4.97 -6.80
N ARG A 187 5.37 -4.92 -8.13
CA ARG A 187 6.46 -4.38 -8.97
C ARG A 187 6.10 -3.12 -9.75
N CYS A 188 4.83 -2.69 -9.71
CA CYS A 188 4.39 -1.49 -10.40
C CYS A 188 3.04 -1.00 -9.84
N PRO A 189 2.63 0.25 -10.10
CA PRO A 189 1.35 0.80 -9.61
C PRO A 189 0.17 0.34 -10.47
N LYS A 190 0.00 -0.98 -10.61
CA LYS A 190 -1.20 -1.60 -11.17
C LYS A 190 -1.90 -2.35 -10.05
N SER A 191 -3.16 -2.02 -9.84
CA SER A 191 -4.10 -2.82 -9.08
C SER A 191 -5.25 -3.24 -9.98
N TYR A 192 -5.95 -4.32 -9.66
CA TYR A 192 -7.13 -4.77 -10.35
C TYR A 192 -8.17 -5.12 -9.31
N HIS A 193 -9.45 -4.88 -9.56
CA HIS A 193 -10.47 -5.61 -8.81
C HIS A 193 -10.30 -7.11 -9.02
N ARG A 194 -10.68 -7.96 -8.05
CA ARG A 194 -10.73 -9.42 -8.21
C ARG A 194 -11.43 -9.83 -9.51
N LYS A 195 -12.60 -9.24 -9.78
CA LYS A 195 -13.37 -9.46 -11.02
C LYS A 195 -12.73 -8.92 -12.31
N CYS A 196 -11.75 -8.03 -12.19
CA CYS A 196 -11.04 -7.40 -13.31
C CYS A 196 -9.62 -7.95 -13.50
N LEU A 197 -9.18 -8.86 -12.64
CA LEU A 197 -7.85 -9.46 -12.71
C LEU A 197 -7.75 -10.30 -14.00
N PRO A 198 -6.74 -10.06 -14.86
CA PRO A 198 -6.55 -10.86 -16.08
C PRO A 198 -6.36 -12.34 -15.76
N ARG A 199 -7.06 -13.21 -16.50
CA ARG A 199 -7.03 -14.67 -16.30
C ARG A 199 -5.64 -15.27 -16.56
N GLU A 200 -4.80 -14.57 -17.32
CA GLU A 200 -3.44 -14.99 -17.62
C GLU A 200 -2.50 -14.83 -16.42
N ILE A 201 -2.93 -14.20 -15.32
CA ILE A 201 -2.20 -14.15 -14.05
C ILE A 201 -2.66 -15.34 -13.21
N PRO A 202 -1.90 -16.46 -13.21
CA PRO A 202 -2.31 -17.65 -12.48
C PRO A 202 -2.16 -17.44 -10.98
N PHE A 203 -3.17 -17.88 -10.24
CA PHE A 203 -3.06 -18.13 -8.82
C PHE A 203 -2.25 -19.41 -8.57
N GLU A 204 -1.86 -19.61 -7.32
CA GLU A 204 -1.22 -20.84 -6.89
C GLU A 204 -2.14 -22.03 -7.20
N ASP A 205 -1.61 -23.01 -7.93
CA ASP A 205 -2.30 -24.23 -8.32
C ASP A 205 -1.35 -25.42 -8.18
N SER A 206 -1.91 -26.61 -8.08
CA SER A 206 -1.25 -27.91 -8.01
C SER A 206 -0.38 -28.28 -9.22
N ASN A 207 -0.39 -27.47 -10.29
CA ASN A 207 0.37 -27.74 -11.50
C ASN A 207 1.74 -27.02 -11.48
N GLU A 208 2.80 -27.79 -11.24
CA GLU A 208 4.18 -27.32 -11.17
C GLU A 208 4.69 -26.65 -12.46
N ASP A 209 4.04 -26.87 -13.61
CA ASP A 209 4.40 -26.23 -14.89
C ASP A 209 3.95 -24.76 -14.99
N ILE A 210 3.03 -24.32 -14.13
CA ILE A 210 2.49 -22.96 -14.15
C ILE A 210 3.21 -22.12 -13.11
N VAL A 211 3.94 -21.10 -13.57
CA VAL A 211 4.57 -20.14 -12.66
C VAL A 211 3.49 -19.29 -11.98
N THR A 212 3.26 -19.53 -10.69
CA THR A 212 2.37 -18.73 -9.84
C THR A 212 2.73 -17.25 -9.88
N ARG A 213 1.72 -16.39 -10.03
CA ARG A 213 1.90 -14.92 -10.03
C ARG A 213 0.81 -14.19 -9.26
N ALA A 214 -0.06 -14.89 -8.57
CA ALA A 214 -1.07 -14.33 -7.70
C ALA A 214 -1.20 -15.18 -6.42
N TRP A 215 -1.25 -14.50 -5.28
CA TRP A 215 -1.42 -15.11 -3.96
C TRP A 215 -2.57 -14.42 -3.25
N ASP A 216 -3.54 -15.20 -2.78
CA ASP A 216 -4.71 -14.70 -2.04
C ASP A 216 -4.40 -14.71 -0.54
N LEU A 217 -3.99 -13.57 0.00
CA LEU A 217 -3.59 -13.42 1.39
C LEU A 217 -4.73 -12.79 2.17
N SER A 218 -5.77 -13.55 2.53
CA SER A 218 -6.97 -13.25 3.39
C SER A 218 -7.59 -11.84 3.35
N LYS A 219 -6.80 -10.78 3.50
CA LYS A 219 -7.13 -9.35 3.41
C LYS A 219 -6.83 -8.72 2.03
N ARG A 220 -5.96 -9.30 1.20
CA ARG A 220 -5.57 -8.75 -0.12
C ARG A 220 -4.95 -9.80 -1.04
N ILE A 221 -5.16 -9.65 -2.35
CA ILE A 221 -4.43 -10.44 -3.36
C ILE A 221 -3.14 -9.70 -3.75
N LEU A 222 -1.99 -10.38 -3.69
CA LEU A 222 -0.74 -9.88 -4.24
C LEU A 222 -0.46 -10.50 -5.59
N ILE A 223 0.03 -9.70 -6.55
CA ILE A 223 0.32 -10.18 -7.90
C ILE A 223 1.66 -9.73 -8.45
N TYR A 224 2.15 -10.47 -9.44
CA TYR A 224 3.15 -10.02 -10.41
C TYR A 224 2.51 -9.90 -11.79
N CYS A 225 2.06 -8.69 -12.14
CA CYS A 225 1.27 -8.48 -13.36
C CYS A 225 2.06 -8.57 -14.68
N LEU A 226 3.40 -8.53 -14.62
CA LEU A 226 4.26 -8.72 -15.78
C LEU A 226 4.99 -10.04 -15.63
N TYR A 227 5.18 -10.73 -16.75
CA TYR A 227 6.07 -11.87 -16.80
C TYR A 227 7.50 -11.33 -16.85
N VAL A 228 8.27 -11.56 -15.79
CA VAL A 228 9.68 -11.14 -15.75
C VAL A 228 10.53 -12.35 -16.10
N VAL A 229 10.90 -12.50 -17.38
CA VAL A 229 12.01 -13.38 -17.79
C VAL A 229 13.28 -12.57 -17.71
N THR A 230 13.76 -12.28 -16.51
CA THR A 230 15.12 -11.76 -16.35
C THR A 230 15.98 -12.89 -15.82
N SER A 231 17.20 -13.01 -16.35
CA SER A 231 18.23 -14.02 -16.08
C SER A 231 18.73 -14.11 -14.63
N SER A 232 17.92 -13.69 -13.66
CA SER A 232 18.06 -13.97 -12.24
C SER A 232 16.97 -14.97 -11.88
N LEU A 233 17.25 -16.26 -12.09
CA LEU A 233 16.51 -17.42 -11.54
C LEU A 233 16.38 -17.40 -9.99
N ILE A 234 16.75 -16.30 -9.34
CA ILE A 234 16.77 -16.10 -7.90
C ILE A 234 15.39 -15.64 -7.41
N PHE A 235 14.73 -14.71 -8.11
CA PHE A 235 13.47 -14.13 -7.59
C PHE A 235 12.23 -15.00 -7.83
N VAL A 236 12.19 -15.78 -8.91
CA VAL A 236 11.10 -16.76 -9.12
C VAL A 236 11.26 -17.95 -8.17
N LYS A 237 12.49 -18.25 -7.73
CA LYS A 237 12.75 -19.33 -6.77
C LYS A 237 12.30 -19.04 -5.34
N CYS A 238 12.30 -17.78 -4.89
CA CYS A 238 11.81 -17.43 -3.54
C CYS A 238 10.34 -17.80 -3.31
N CYS A 239 9.50 -17.76 -4.36
CA CYS A 239 8.11 -18.20 -4.26
C CYS A 239 7.91 -19.70 -4.50
N LEU A 240 8.88 -20.40 -5.11
CA LEU A 240 8.78 -21.83 -5.46
C LEU A 240 9.06 -22.78 -4.28
N HIS A 241 9.43 -22.30 -3.10
CA HIS A 241 9.67 -23.14 -1.91
C HIS A 241 8.58 -23.06 -0.84
N CYS A 242 7.50 -22.31 -1.07
CA CYS A 242 6.39 -22.24 -0.10
C CYS A 242 5.37 -23.38 -0.30
N SER A 243 5.85 -24.60 -0.52
CA SER A 243 5.02 -25.80 -0.56
C SER A 243 5.56 -26.77 0.49
N TYR A 244 4.79 -26.94 1.56
CA TYR A 244 4.92 -27.95 2.61
C TYR A 244 6.09 -27.82 3.59
N THR A 245 5.76 -27.32 4.79
CA THR A 245 5.98 -28.08 6.03
C THR A 245 4.87 -27.76 7.04
N GLU A 246 3.72 -28.45 6.93
CA GLU A 246 3.19 -29.08 8.14
C GLU A 246 4.16 -30.21 8.49
N LEU A 247 4.63 -30.27 9.74
CA LEU A 247 4.88 -31.49 10.52
C LEU A 247 5.65 -31.15 11.81
N SER A 248 4.89 -31.05 12.92
CA SER A 248 5.00 -31.80 14.18
C SER A 248 4.72 -30.94 15.40
#